data_AF-A0A951ZNL1-F1
#
_entry.id   AF-A0A951ZNL1-F1
#
_cell.length_a   1.000
_cell.length_b   1.000
_cell.length_c   1.000
_cell.angle_alpha   90.00
_cell.angle_beta   90.00
_cell.angle_gamma   90.00
#
_symmetry.space_group_name_H-M   'P 1'
#
loop_
_entity.id
_entity.type
_entity.pdbx_description
1 polymer ?
#
loop_
_entity_poly.entity_id
_entity_poly.type
_entity_poly.pdbx_seq_one_letter_code
_entity_poly.pdbx_strand_id
1 'polypeptide(L)'
;MNPGNYAGPISVTLSSPDPNVTIRYTTNGSEPTVASTAYSAPIAVNSTTVIRAKAFSSNPQILPGFIETNTYFINVSHTLPIVSLASANYTQLFGNSMQEINSSIEYFDANANFQFESYGEVNGHGNDSWAYPQKGVDFITRDEEGYDDEMQYQIFHTSPRPSFQRIILKAAASDNYPFQSQPACHLRDAFVQSYAFKIGLHMDGRRFESCILYINGQYWGVYEIREKVNDPDYTKYYYNQDEDEIDVLSYWGWLIVRYGNANDWNNLYNFIMSNNMAVQANYNAAAARIDVMSVIDYYIYNTYVVNSDWITWNTMWWRGFGNPGVKWKYAMWDMDNVYNLGENFAGWPNTGYQADPCDLDNIYQNAGPNMGHLDIFNALAANPDFKNLYITRYAELLNGPLSCNKILEHLDSIINVLTPEMPGQIARWGGSMAGWQNNLNFLRNQILGRCSVINQGIADCYDVTGPYPVVVLVDPPGSGNVKFINNMLSAYPWDAS
;
A
#
# COMPACT_ATOMS: atom_id res chain seq x y z
N MET A 1 -13.59 29.50 15.04
CA MET A 1 -14.12 28.12 15.12
C MET A 1 -13.05 27.24 14.53
N ASN A 2 -12.75 26.10 15.14
CA ASN A 2 -11.70 25.22 14.62
C ASN A 2 -12.26 24.36 13.47
N PRO A 3 -11.45 23.93 12.51
CA PRO A 3 -11.88 22.92 11.53
C PRO A 3 -12.28 21.62 12.25
N GLY A 4 -13.15 20.82 11.63
CA GLY A 4 -13.67 19.58 12.21
C GLY A 4 -15.18 19.42 12.09
N ASN A 5 -15.75 18.50 12.88
CA ASN A 5 -17.16 18.10 12.77
C ASN A 5 -18.08 18.84 13.76
N TYR A 6 -19.28 19.18 13.30
CA TYR A 6 -20.30 19.90 14.04
C TYR A 6 -21.69 19.28 13.86
N ALA A 7 -22.46 19.20 14.96
CA ALA A 7 -23.81 18.62 14.99
C ALA A 7 -24.91 19.52 14.38
N GLY A 8 -24.54 20.62 13.73
CA GLY A 8 -25.48 21.54 13.11
C GLY A 8 -24.78 22.74 12.49
N PRO A 9 -25.55 23.64 11.84
CA PRO A 9 -25.00 24.83 11.22
C PRO A 9 -24.19 25.70 12.19
N ILE A 10 -23.10 26.25 11.68
CA ILE A 10 -22.20 27.14 12.44
C ILE A 10 -21.96 28.45 11.70
N SER A 11 -21.33 29.40 12.39
CA SER A 11 -20.84 30.64 11.79
C SER A 11 -19.34 30.80 12.04
N VAL A 12 -18.57 30.94 10.96
CA VAL A 12 -17.11 31.03 11.00
C VAL A 12 -16.69 32.50 10.93
N THR A 13 -15.91 32.91 11.91
CA THR A 13 -15.30 34.24 11.96
C THR A 13 -13.84 34.15 11.53
N LEU A 14 -13.42 35.06 10.65
CA LEU A 14 -12.03 35.23 10.24
C LEU A 14 -11.47 36.51 10.87
N SER A 15 -10.18 36.51 11.20
CA SER A 15 -9.50 37.66 11.80
C SER A 15 -8.03 37.69 11.40
N SER A 16 -7.46 38.89 11.32
CA SER A 16 -6.02 39.10 11.14
C SER A 16 -5.55 40.12 12.18
N PRO A 17 -4.37 39.92 12.80
CA PRO A 17 -3.80 40.92 13.70
C PRO A 17 -3.32 42.17 12.96
N ASP A 18 -3.08 42.11 11.64
CA ASP A 18 -2.69 43.28 10.84
C ASP A 18 -3.93 44.08 10.40
N PRO A 19 -4.10 45.34 10.82
CA PRO A 19 -5.24 46.16 10.39
C PRO A 19 -5.14 46.64 8.93
N ASN A 20 -3.99 46.48 8.26
CA ASN A 20 -3.75 46.95 6.89
C ASN A 20 -3.97 45.89 5.82
N VAL A 21 -4.56 44.74 6.19
CA VAL A 21 -4.90 43.68 5.25
C VAL A 21 -6.41 43.55 5.06
N THR A 22 -6.79 43.13 3.86
CA THR A 22 -8.14 42.62 3.59
C THR A 22 -8.09 41.11 3.52
N ILE A 23 -8.85 40.43 4.38
CA ILE A 23 -9.03 38.98 4.29
C ILE A 23 -10.00 38.68 3.14
N ARG A 24 -9.60 37.81 2.23
CA ARG A 24 -10.42 37.32 1.12
C ARG A 24 -10.58 35.81 1.27
N TYR A 25 -11.75 35.29 0.91
CA TYR A 25 -12.04 33.87 1.06
C TYR A 25 -12.84 33.27 -0.09
N THR A 26 -12.83 31.96 -0.15
CA THR A 26 -13.61 31.11 -1.08
C THR A 26 -14.21 29.94 -0.30
N THR A 27 -15.29 29.37 -0.83
CA THR A 27 -16.03 28.25 -0.19
C THR A 27 -16.21 27.05 -1.13
N ASN A 28 -15.48 27.03 -2.24
CA ASN A 28 -15.60 26.06 -3.33
C ASN A 28 -14.26 25.35 -3.62
N GLY A 29 -13.28 25.54 -2.74
CA GLY A 29 -11.93 24.98 -2.87
C GLY A 29 -10.98 25.74 -3.79
N SER A 30 -11.40 26.82 -4.47
CA SER A 30 -10.46 27.64 -5.26
C SER A 30 -9.54 28.45 -4.36
N GLU A 31 -8.31 28.72 -4.81
CA GLU A 31 -7.42 29.64 -4.09
C GLU A 31 -8.05 31.07 -4.03
N PRO A 32 -8.02 31.74 -2.86
CA PRO A 32 -8.45 33.13 -2.77
C PRO A 32 -7.51 34.07 -3.53
N THR A 33 -8.08 34.98 -4.31
CA THR A 33 -7.38 36.05 -5.03
C THR A 33 -7.85 37.41 -4.53
N VAL A 34 -7.22 38.49 -5.01
CA VAL A 34 -7.69 39.87 -4.76
C VAL A 34 -9.13 40.11 -5.25
N ALA A 35 -9.62 39.32 -6.21
CA ALA A 35 -10.98 39.39 -6.74
C ALA A 35 -11.99 38.52 -5.96
N SER A 36 -11.53 37.66 -5.05
CA SER A 36 -12.40 36.82 -4.22
C SER A 36 -13.20 37.64 -3.22
N THR A 37 -14.19 37.02 -2.58
CA THR A 37 -15.07 37.69 -1.62
C THR A 37 -14.29 38.27 -0.45
N ALA A 38 -14.44 39.58 -0.19
CA ALA A 38 -13.86 40.22 0.98
C ALA A 38 -14.65 39.82 2.24
N TYR A 39 -13.95 39.36 3.26
CA TYR A 39 -14.56 39.04 4.54
C TYR A 39 -15.05 40.33 5.23
N SER A 40 -16.35 40.38 5.53
CA SER A 40 -17.01 41.55 6.15
C SER A 40 -18.00 41.17 7.25
N ALA A 41 -18.43 39.91 7.29
CA ALA A 41 -19.32 39.35 8.30
C ALA A 41 -19.01 37.85 8.48
N PRO A 42 -19.39 37.24 9.61
CA PRO A 42 -19.25 35.81 9.83
C PRO A 42 -19.85 34.97 8.69
N ILE A 43 -19.12 33.94 8.26
CA ILE A 43 -19.50 33.06 7.15
C ILE A 43 -20.43 31.97 7.69
N ALA A 44 -21.66 31.90 7.18
CA ALA A 44 -22.60 30.85 7.54
C ALA A 44 -22.20 29.52 6.86
N VAL A 45 -22.06 28.46 7.65
CA VAL A 45 -21.77 27.10 7.19
C VAL A 45 -22.94 26.21 7.57
N ASN A 46 -23.82 25.96 6.60
CA ASN A 46 -25.06 25.20 6.80
C ASN A 46 -24.93 23.72 6.42
N SER A 47 -23.89 23.37 5.66
CA SER A 47 -23.53 22.03 5.21
C SER A 47 -22.01 21.91 5.16
N THR A 48 -21.47 20.69 5.03
CA THR A 48 -20.02 20.50 4.92
C THR A 48 -19.42 21.44 3.88
N THR A 49 -18.46 22.25 4.29
CA THR A 49 -17.87 23.33 3.48
C THR A 49 -16.39 23.44 3.80
N VAL A 50 -15.57 23.52 2.75
CA VAL A 50 -14.18 23.97 2.87
C VAL A 50 -14.14 25.49 2.72
N ILE A 51 -13.48 26.19 3.64
CA ILE A 51 -13.22 27.62 3.55
C ILE A 51 -11.72 27.80 3.36
N ARG A 52 -11.33 28.49 2.29
CA ARG A 52 -9.94 28.91 2.07
C ARG A 52 -9.85 30.41 2.21
N ALA A 53 -8.86 30.93 2.93
CA ALA A 53 -8.70 32.36 3.16
C ALA A 53 -7.24 32.81 2.97
N LYS A 54 -7.05 34.04 2.46
CA LYS A 54 -5.74 34.72 2.39
C LYS A 54 -5.88 36.17 2.84
N ALA A 55 -4.83 36.70 3.46
CA ALA A 55 -4.71 38.12 3.76
C ALA A 55 -3.99 38.87 2.62
N PHE A 56 -4.59 39.95 2.14
CA PHE A 56 -4.02 40.80 1.09
C PHE A 56 -3.70 42.19 1.64
N SER A 57 -2.44 42.60 1.60
CA SER A 57 -2.03 43.95 2.00
C SER A 57 -2.55 45.00 1.03
N SER A 58 -2.86 46.20 1.55
CA SER A 58 -3.07 47.37 0.71
C SER A 58 -1.80 47.86 -0.01
N ASN A 59 -0.61 47.43 0.45
CA ASN A 59 0.66 47.72 -0.21
C ASN A 59 0.99 46.61 -1.23
N PRO A 60 1.02 46.91 -2.54
CA PRO A 60 1.27 45.90 -3.58
C PRO A 60 2.70 45.34 -3.58
N GLN A 61 3.62 45.91 -2.79
CA GLN A 61 4.97 45.37 -2.60
C GLN A 61 5.03 44.26 -1.54
N ILE A 62 3.96 44.06 -0.77
CA ILE A 62 3.84 43.01 0.22
C ILE A 62 3.09 41.85 -0.41
N LEU A 63 3.73 40.68 -0.47
CA LEU A 63 3.09 39.47 -0.97
C LEU A 63 1.88 39.09 -0.11
N PRO A 64 0.84 38.46 -0.69
CA PRO A 64 -0.25 37.92 0.10
C PRO A 64 0.25 36.93 1.14
N GLY A 65 -0.46 36.82 2.27
CA GLY A 65 -0.20 35.77 3.24
C GLY A 65 -0.45 34.37 2.65
N PHE A 66 0.00 33.36 3.39
CA PHE A 66 -0.30 31.96 3.09
C PHE A 66 -1.81 31.71 3.07
N ILE A 67 -2.21 30.69 2.31
CA ILE A 67 -3.58 30.18 2.31
C ILE A 67 -3.80 29.40 3.61
N GLU A 68 -4.86 29.75 4.33
CA GLU A 68 -5.38 28.94 5.42
C GLU A 68 -6.59 28.17 4.90
N THR A 69 -6.56 26.84 4.97
CA THR A 69 -7.67 25.98 4.55
C THR A 69 -8.29 25.29 5.76
N ASN A 70 -9.60 25.46 5.92
CA ASN A 70 -10.34 24.83 7.01
C ASN A 70 -11.60 24.16 6.48
N THR A 71 -11.70 22.84 6.69
CA THR A 71 -12.91 22.08 6.40
C THR A 71 -13.78 21.94 7.64
N TYR A 72 -15.05 22.32 7.48
CA TYR A 72 -16.08 22.21 8.50
C TYR A 72 -17.10 21.17 8.06
N PHE A 73 -17.14 20.04 8.76
CA PHE A 73 -18.11 18.99 8.49
C PHE A 73 -19.38 19.22 9.29
N ILE A 74 -20.54 19.10 8.63
CA ILE A 74 -21.83 19.34 9.27
C ILE A 74 -22.64 18.05 9.23
N ASN A 75 -22.99 17.53 10.40
CA ASN A 75 -23.79 16.32 10.57
C ASN A 75 -23.23 15.10 9.83
N VAL A 76 -21.90 14.96 9.81
CA VAL A 76 -21.25 13.74 9.31
C VAL A 76 -20.84 12.87 10.48
N SER A 77 -20.75 11.56 10.25
CA SER A 77 -20.24 10.60 11.22
C SER A 77 -19.47 9.54 10.45
N HIS A 78 -18.19 9.42 10.79
CA HIS A 78 -17.28 8.42 10.23
C HIS A 78 -16.58 7.70 11.37
N THR A 79 -16.21 6.45 11.12
CA THR A 79 -15.38 5.61 11.99
C THR A 79 -13.91 5.61 11.56
N LEU A 80 -13.63 6.14 10.38
CA LEU A 80 -12.30 6.29 9.80
C LEU A 80 -11.82 7.75 9.87
N PRO A 81 -10.49 7.97 9.84
CA PRO A 81 -9.94 9.31 9.63
C PRO A 81 -10.42 9.92 8.31
N ILE A 82 -10.40 11.24 8.23
CA ILE A 82 -10.89 12.01 7.08
C ILE A 82 -9.72 12.74 6.44
N VAL A 83 -9.61 12.65 5.12
CA VAL A 83 -8.73 13.48 4.29
C VAL A 83 -9.61 14.46 3.52
N SER A 84 -9.36 15.75 3.66
CA SER A 84 -10.05 16.80 2.89
C SER A 84 -9.08 17.47 1.93
N LEU A 85 -9.39 17.44 0.63
CA LEU A 85 -8.62 18.09 -0.41
C LEU A 85 -9.34 19.32 -0.95
N ALA A 86 -8.60 20.37 -1.29
CA ALA A 86 -9.21 21.58 -1.85
C ALA A 86 -8.43 22.20 -3.02
N SER A 87 -9.06 22.17 -4.20
CA SER A 87 -8.56 22.81 -5.43
C SER A 87 -9.69 23.08 -6.42
N ALA A 88 -9.59 24.18 -7.16
CA ALA A 88 -10.49 24.46 -8.28
C ALA A 88 -10.29 23.50 -9.46
N ASN A 89 -9.15 22.82 -9.53
CA ASN A 89 -8.68 22.15 -10.75
C ASN A 89 -8.89 20.63 -10.76
N TYR A 90 -9.60 20.06 -9.77
CA TYR A 90 -9.89 18.61 -9.74
C TYR A 90 -10.69 18.13 -10.96
N THR A 91 -11.57 18.97 -11.52
CA THR A 91 -12.30 18.64 -12.74
C THR A 91 -11.35 18.48 -13.93
N GLN A 92 -10.34 19.34 -14.03
CA GLN A 92 -9.33 19.30 -15.08
C GLN A 92 -8.40 18.09 -14.91
N LEU A 93 -7.95 17.84 -13.67
CA LEU A 93 -7.15 16.67 -13.35
C LEU A 93 -7.88 15.37 -13.71
N PHE A 94 -9.10 15.18 -13.19
CA PHE A 94 -9.89 13.97 -13.44
C PHE A 94 -10.42 13.89 -14.87
N GLY A 95 -10.46 15.01 -15.59
CA GLY A 95 -10.78 15.08 -17.02
C GLY A 95 -9.56 14.88 -17.95
N ASN A 96 -8.37 14.59 -17.40
CA ASN A 96 -7.11 14.48 -18.13
C ASN A 96 -6.73 15.74 -18.96
N SER A 97 -7.26 16.92 -18.61
CA SER A 97 -6.86 18.18 -19.25
C SER A 97 -5.70 18.87 -18.53
N MET A 98 -5.39 18.45 -17.30
CA MET A 98 -4.15 18.76 -16.58
C MET A 98 -3.58 17.48 -15.98
N GLN A 99 -2.27 17.29 -16.10
CA GLN A 99 -1.60 16.11 -15.53
C GLN A 99 -1.32 16.27 -14.03
N GLU A 100 -1.25 17.51 -13.57
CA GLU A 100 -0.91 17.90 -12.21
C GLU A 100 -1.62 19.21 -11.85
N ILE A 101 -2.00 19.35 -10.58
CA ILE A 101 -2.62 20.54 -10.00
C ILE A 101 -2.07 20.76 -8.60
N ASN A 102 -2.16 21.98 -8.06
CA ASN A 102 -1.89 22.20 -6.64
C ASN A 102 -3.20 22.10 -5.83
N SER A 103 -3.08 21.61 -4.60
CA SER A 103 -4.19 21.40 -3.68
C SER A 103 -3.72 21.55 -2.24
N SER A 104 -4.61 21.99 -1.37
CA SER A 104 -4.40 21.77 0.07
C SER A 104 -4.87 20.38 0.46
N ILE A 105 -4.27 19.82 1.51
CA ILE A 105 -4.71 18.62 2.21
C ILE A 105 -4.92 18.96 3.68
N GLU A 106 -6.02 18.52 4.26
CA GLU A 106 -6.23 18.49 5.70
C GLU A 106 -6.47 17.03 6.13
N TYR A 107 -5.89 16.63 7.26
CA TYR A 107 -6.13 15.32 7.87
C TYR A 107 -6.82 15.49 9.22
N PHE A 108 -7.84 14.67 9.43
CA PHE A 108 -8.59 14.57 10.67
C PHE A 108 -8.58 13.14 11.18
N ASP A 109 -8.43 12.95 12.49
CA ASP A 109 -8.52 11.63 13.11
C ASP A 109 -9.96 11.05 12.98
N ALA A 110 -10.16 9.81 13.45
CA ALA A 110 -11.47 9.15 13.41
C ALA A 110 -12.56 9.86 14.25
N ASN A 111 -12.19 10.80 15.12
CA ASN A 111 -13.12 11.65 15.87
C ASN A 111 -13.38 13.00 15.16
N ALA A 112 -12.86 13.16 13.93
CA ALA A 112 -12.86 14.38 13.14
C ALA A 112 -12.13 15.57 13.83
N ASN A 113 -11.12 15.28 14.66
CA ASN A 113 -10.21 16.31 15.18
C ASN A 113 -9.11 16.56 14.15
N PHE A 114 -8.89 17.84 13.83
CA PHE A 114 -7.81 18.27 12.95
C PHE A 114 -6.43 17.88 13.49
N GLN A 115 -5.58 17.34 12.63
CA GLN A 115 -4.20 16.94 12.97
C GLN A 115 -3.17 17.79 12.23
N PHE A 116 -3.30 17.92 10.91
CA PHE A 116 -2.40 18.72 10.09
C PHE A 116 -3.10 19.26 8.84
N GLU A 117 -2.53 20.34 8.30
CA GLU A 117 -2.77 20.87 6.96
C GLU A 117 -1.45 20.83 6.19
N SER A 118 -1.51 20.66 4.87
CA SER A 118 -0.39 20.96 3.99
C SER A 118 -0.86 21.44 2.62
N TYR A 119 0.08 21.91 1.79
CA TYR A 119 -0.17 22.34 0.43
C TYR A 119 0.88 21.75 -0.52
N GLY A 120 0.45 21.34 -1.70
CA GLY A 120 1.37 20.79 -2.68
C GLY A 120 0.70 20.27 -3.95
N GLU A 121 1.48 19.50 -4.71
CA GLU A 121 1.10 18.92 -5.98
C GLU A 121 0.22 17.69 -5.80
N VAL A 122 -0.73 17.54 -6.72
CA VAL A 122 -1.60 16.38 -6.86
C VAL A 122 -1.60 15.94 -8.31
N ASN A 123 -1.25 14.67 -8.53
CA ASN A 123 -1.31 14.04 -9.85
C ASN A 123 -2.03 12.69 -9.77
N GLY A 124 -2.19 12.04 -10.91
CA GLY A 124 -2.96 10.81 -10.98
C GLY A 124 -2.26 9.58 -10.46
N HIS A 125 -2.97 8.77 -9.65
CA HIS A 125 -2.51 7.46 -9.20
C HIS A 125 -3.27 6.30 -9.83
N GLY A 126 -2.54 5.45 -10.55
CA GLY A 126 -3.05 4.25 -11.21
C GLY A 126 -3.17 4.44 -12.73
N ASN A 127 -3.20 3.33 -13.46
CA ASN A 127 -3.38 3.32 -14.91
C ASN A 127 -4.82 2.93 -15.26
N ASP A 128 -5.15 1.65 -15.24
CA ASP A 128 -6.47 1.16 -15.67
C ASP A 128 -7.58 1.61 -14.72
N SER A 129 -7.29 1.68 -13.43
CA SER A 129 -8.23 2.18 -12.42
C SER A 129 -8.60 3.66 -12.62
N TRP A 130 -7.80 4.42 -13.39
CA TRP A 130 -8.13 5.80 -13.77
C TRP A 130 -9.24 5.87 -14.82
N ALA A 131 -9.68 4.75 -15.40
CA ALA A 131 -10.92 4.69 -16.17
C ALA A 131 -12.17 4.78 -15.28
N TYR A 132 -12.07 4.46 -13.98
CA TYR A 132 -13.22 4.50 -13.07
C TYR A 132 -13.62 5.92 -12.67
N PRO A 133 -14.90 6.14 -12.31
CA PRO A 133 -15.37 7.42 -11.77
C PRO A 133 -14.67 7.82 -10.46
N GLN A 134 -14.37 6.85 -9.59
CA GLN A 134 -13.59 7.09 -8.36
C GLN A 134 -12.10 6.95 -8.67
N LYS A 135 -11.37 8.07 -8.65
CA LYS A 135 -9.95 8.12 -9.07
C LYS A 135 -9.01 8.21 -7.87
N GLY A 136 -7.90 7.49 -7.95
CA GLY A 136 -6.80 7.63 -6.99
C GLY A 136 -5.88 8.80 -7.35
N VAL A 137 -5.22 9.40 -6.37
CA VAL A 137 -4.26 10.50 -6.59
C VAL A 137 -3.02 10.30 -5.74
N ASP A 138 -1.86 10.80 -6.19
CA ASP A 138 -0.72 11.02 -5.30
C ASP A 138 -0.78 12.47 -4.81
N PHE A 139 -0.43 12.69 -3.54
CA PHE A 139 -0.25 14.02 -2.96
C PHE A 139 1.22 14.18 -2.56
N ILE A 140 1.82 15.32 -2.90
CA ILE A 140 3.24 15.60 -2.69
C ILE A 140 3.38 17.03 -2.19
N THR A 141 3.97 17.22 -1.00
CA THR A 141 4.39 18.56 -0.53
C THR A 141 5.91 18.69 -0.62
N ARG A 142 6.44 19.91 -0.72
CA ARG A 142 7.87 20.19 -0.82
C ARG A 142 8.17 21.57 -0.27
N ASP A 143 9.39 21.73 0.25
CA ASP A 143 9.87 23.01 0.78
C ASP A 143 9.71 24.16 -0.22
N GLU A 144 9.88 23.90 -1.53
CA GLU A 144 9.74 24.92 -2.57
C GLU A 144 8.31 25.48 -2.73
N GLU A 145 7.28 24.80 -2.23
CA GLU A 145 5.91 25.32 -2.16
C GLU A 145 5.78 26.44 -1.11
N GLY A 146 6.68 26.47 -0.12
CA GLY A 146 6.74 27.49 0.93
C GLY A 146 5.72 27.34 2.06
N TYR A 147 4.97 26.22 2.09
CA TYR A 147 4.01 25.90 3.14
C TYR A 147 4.59 24.89 4.12
N ASP A 148 5.00 23.72 3.62
CA ASP A 148 5.62 22.65 4.39
C ASP A 148 6.64 21.91 3.52
N ASP A 149 7.61 21.26 4.15
CA ASP A 149 8.52 20.32 3.50
C ASP A 149 7.98 18.88 3.52
N GLU A 150 7.22 18.54 4.57
CA GLU A 150 6.58 17.25 4.78
C GLU A 150 5.24 17.39 5.52
N MET A 151 4.34 16.41 5.35
CA MET A 151 3.16 16.26 6.20
C MET A 151 3.59 15.75 7.59
N GLN A 152 3.66 16.65 8.57
CA GLN A 152 4.17 16.40 9.93
C GLN A 152 3.18 15.63 10.83
N TYR A 153 2.89 14.37 10.48
CA TYR A 153 2.04 13.49 11.27
C TYR A 153 2.34 12.00 11.03
N GLN A 154 2.22 11.19 12.08
CA GLN A 154 2.30 9.73 11.99
C GLN A 154 1.02 9.16 11.37
N ILE A 155 0.94 9.20 10.04
CA ILE A 155 -0.25 8.78 9.28
C ILE A 155 -0.57 7.28 9.46
N PHE A 156 0.44 6.41 9.46
CA PHE A 156 0.26 4.96 9.51
C PHE A 156 0.41 4.42 10.93
N HIS A 157 -0.62 3.79 11.49
CA HIS A 157 -0.56 3.23 12.84
C HIS A 157 0.47 2.09 12.99
N THR A 158 0.90 1.48 11.88
CA THR A 158 1.90 0.40 11.82
C THR A 158 3.33 0.90 11.64
N SER A 159 3.56 2.22 11.56
CA SER A 159 4.89 2.82 11.44
C SER A 159 5.11 3.91 12.47
N PRO A 160 6.30 4.00 13.09
CA PRO A 160 6.67 5.14 13.92
C PRO A 160 7.12 6.36 13.09
N ARG A 161 7.11 6.30 11.75
CA ARG A 161 7.57 7.40 10.89
C ARG A 161 6.74 8.67 11.15
N PRO A 162 7.37 9.79 11.51
CA PRO A 162 6.66 10.96 12.03
C PRO A 162 6.09 11.87 10.94
N SER A 163 6.57 11.75 9.70
CA SER A 163 6.27 12.69 8.63
C SER A 163 6.47 12.07 7.25
N PHE A 164 5.80 12.63 6.24
CA PHE A 164 5.78 12.10 4.87
C PHE A 164 5.76 13.24 3.85
N GLN A 165 6.69 13.23 2.89
CA GLN A 165 6.65 14.15 1.76
C GLN A 165 5.55 13.77 0.74
N ARG A 166 5.33 12.46 0.56
CA ARG A 166 4.43 11.90 -0.44
C ARG A 166 3.55 10.80 0.14
N ILE A 167 2.26 10.85 -0.20
CA ILE A 167 1.31 9.77 0.06
C ILE A 167 0.49 9.47 -1.19
N ILE A 168 -0.04 8.25 -1.24
CA ILE A 168 -1.02 7.84 -2.25
C ILE A 168 -2.40 7.84 -1.59
N LEU A 169 -3.41 8.38 -2.25
CA LEU A 169 -4.82 8.18 -1.94
C LEU A 169 -5.39 7.21 -2.97
N LYS A 170 -5.42 5.92 -2.63
CA LYS A 170 -5.79 4.82 -3.53
C LYS A 170 -7.26 4.46 -3.34
N ALA A 171 -8.01 4.41 -4.45
CA ALA A 171 -9.39 3.96 -4.48
C ALA A 171 -9.48 2.46 -4.83
N ALA A 172 -8.79 1.60 -4.10
CA ALA A 172 -8.71 0.13 -4.28
C ALA A 172 -8.28 -0.41 -5.67
N ALA A 173 -7.93 0.46 -6.62
CA ALA A 173 -7.55 0.11 -8.00
C ALA A 173 -8.50 -0.89 -8.68
N SER A 174 -8.03 -2.02 -9.19
CA SER A 174 -8.86 -3.00 -9.91
C SER A 174 -9.88 -3.69 -8.98
N ASP A 175 -9.65 -3.67 -7.67
CA ASP A 175 -10.61 -4.16 -6.67
C ASP A 175 -11.66 -3.11 -6.28
N ASN A 176 -11.76 -1.99 -7.01
CA ASN A 176 -12.71 -0.93 -6.71
C ASN A 176 -14.17 -1.40 -6.89
N TYR A 177 -14.89 -1.48 -5.76
CA TYR A 177 -16.33 -1.65 -5.75
C TYR A 177 -17.09 -0.32 -5.99
N PRO A 178 -18.03 -0.24 -6.94
CA PRO A 178 -18.67 -1.35 -7.68
C PRO A 178 -18.22 -1.49 -9.16
N PHE A 179 -17.07 -0.95 -9.55
CA PHE A 179 -16.75 -0.72 -10.98
C PHE A 179 -16.13 -1.90 -11.71
N GLN A 180 -15.56 -2.87 -11.00
CA GLN A 180 -15.02 -4.07 -11.62
C GLN A 180 -16.15 -5.08 -11.95
N SER A 181 -16.00 -5.76 -13.09
CA SER A 181 -16.88 -6.81 -13.59
C SER A 181 -16.85 -8.09 -12.73
N GLN A 182 -15.68 -8.37 -12.16
CA GLN A 182 -15.44 -9.47 -11.24
C GLN A 182 -15.76 -9.05 -9.79
N PRO A 183 -15.84 -10.01 -8.84
CA PRO A 183 -16.24 -9.73 -7.46
C PRO A 183 -15.26 -8.84 -6.66
N ALA A 184 -15.29 -7.53 -6.92
CA ALA A 184 -14.50 -6.51 -6.24
C ALA A 184 -14.97 -6.27 -4.80
N CYS A 185 -14.01 -6.15 -3.88
CA CYS A 185 -14.25 -6.04 -2.44
C CYS A 185 -13.81 -4.68 -1.86
N HIS A 186 -13.10 -3.87 -2.62
CA HIS A 186 -12.53 -2.59 -2.19
C HIS A 186 -11.49 -2.74 -1.05
N LEU A 187 -10.76 -3.86 -0.98
CA LEU A 187 -9.85 -4.15 0.15
C LEU A 187 -8.64 -5.05 -0.15
N ARG A 188 -8.57 -5.74 -1.30
CA ARG A 188 -7.59 -6.82 -1.53
C ARG A 188 -6.14 -6.37 -1.34
N ASP A 189 -5.76 -5.22 -1.89
CA ASP A 189 -4.38 -4.72 -1.79
C ASP A 189 -3.99 -4.38 -0.33
N ALA A 190 -4.85 -3.67 0.41
CA ALA A 190 -4.63 -3.41 1.83
C ALA A 190 -4.57 -4.70 2.64
N PHE A 191 -5.52 -5.61 2.43
CA PHE A 191 -5.58 -6.89 3.09
C PHE A 191 -4.28 -7.69 2.91
N VAL A 192 -3.83 -7.89 1.67
CA VAL A 192 -2.66 -8.71 1.36
C VAL A 192 -1.38 -8.05 1.84
N GLN A 193 -1.15 -6.75 1.58
CA GLN A 193 0.12 -6.14 1.99
C GLN A 193 0.23 -5.95 3.50
N SER A 194 -0.86 -5.58 4.18
CA SER A 194 -0.83 -5.46 5.65
C SER A 194 -0.65 -6.80 6.33
N TYR A 195 -1.14 -7.88 5.74
CA TYR A 195 -0.93 -9.21 6.29
C TYR A 195 0.53 -9.64 6.19
N ALA A 196 1.18 -9.40 5.05
CA ALA A 196 2.60 -9.67 4.87
C ALA A 196 3.46 -8.92 5.91
N PHE A 197 3.15 -7.66 6.22
CA PHE A 197 3.81 -6.94 7.30
C PHE A 197 3.52 -7.53 8.68
N LYS A 198 2.26 -7.85 8.97
CA LYS A 198 1.83 -8.42 10.26
C LYS A 198 2.53 -9.74 10.59
N ILE A 199 2.81 -10.56 9.57
CA ILE A 199 3.44 -11.87 9.73
C ILE A 199 4.97 -11.82 9.51
N GLY A 200 5.54 -10.63 9.28
CA GLY A 200 6.98 -10.41 9.20
C GLY A 200 7.64 -11.07 7.99
N LEU A 201 7.01 -10.99 6.81
CA LEU A 201 7.66 -11.44 5.58
C LEU A 201 8.83 -10.53 5.20
N HIS A 202 9.88 -11.08 4.59
CA HIS A 202 11.12 -10.39 4.24
C HIS A 202 10.98 -9.56 2.94
N MET A 203 9.89 -8.82 2.82
CA MET A 203 9.60 -7.95 1.68
C MET A 203 9.29 -6.56 2.17
N ASP A 204 9.65 -5.57 1.37
CA ASP A 204 9.10 -4.22 1.53
C ASP A 204 7.71 -4.14 0.88
N GLY A 205 7.02 -3.04 1.07
CA GLY A 205 5.70 -2.83 0.51
C GLY A 205 5.10 -1.53 1.01
N ARG A 206 3.82 -1.33 0.70
CA ARG A 206 3.10 -0.12 1.06
C ARG A 206 2.30 -0.34 2.33
N ARG A 207 2.63 0.40 3.39
CA ARG A 207 1.73 0.53 4.55
C ARG A 207 0.44 1.20 4.11
N PHE A 208 -0.62 0.99 4.90
CA PHE A 208 -1.92 1.56 4.60
C PHE A 208 -2.61 2.09 5.85
N GLU A 209 -3.48 3.07 5.66
CA GLU A 209 -4.48 3.55 6.60
C GLU A 209 -5.78 3.78 5.82
N SER A 210 -6.90 3.22 6.26
CA SER A 210 -8.19 3.47 5.60
C SER A 210 -8.71 4.87 5.97
N CYS A 211 -9.24 5.61 5.01
CA CYS A 211 -9.76 6.96 5.23
C CYS A 211 -11.01 7.26 4.41
N ILE A 212 -11.71 8.32 4.79
CA ILE A 212 -12.76 8.95 3.98
C ILE A 212 -12.18 10.16 3.27
N LEU A 213 -12.34 10.19 1.94
CA LEU A 213 -11.92 11.33 1.14
C LEU A 213 -13.07 12.33 0.99
N TYR A 214 -12.77 13.61 1.21
CA TYR A 214 -13.57 14.75 0.77
C TYR A 214 -12.79 15.57 -0.24
N ILE A 215 -13.47 16.05 -1.29
CA ILE A 215 -12.90 17.01 -2.24
C ILE A 215 -13.82 18.23 -2.30
N ASN A 216 -13.27 19.40 -2.01
CA ASN A 216 -14.01 20.67 -1.99
C ASN A 216 -15.27 20.60 -1.09
N GLY A 217 -15.16 19.94 0.07
CA GLY A 217 -16.27 19.74 1.01
C GLY A 217 -17.31 18.70 0.60
N GLN A 218 -17.08 17.96 -0.50
CA GLN A 218 -17.98 16.91 -0.96
C GLN A 218 -17.42 15.53 -0.62
N TYR A 219 -18.26 14.64 -0.08
CA TYR A 219 -17.88 13.25 0.22
C TYR A 219 -17.50 12.52 -1.07
N TRP A 220 -16.33 11.88 -1.11
CA TRP A 220 -15.76 11.22 -2.29
C TRP A 220 -15.65 9.70 -2.18
N GLY A 221 -15.82 9.13 -0.99
CA GLY A 221 -15.83 7.67 -0.80
C GLY A 221 -14.76 7.18 0.16
N VAL A 222 -14.70 5.85 0.25
CA VAL A 222 -13.68 5.11 1.00
C VAL A 222 -12.40 5.08 0.17
N TYR A 223 -11.28 5.38 0.80
CA TYR A 223 -9.94 5.38 0.21
C TYR A 223 -8.96 4.71 1.16
N GLU A 224 -7.79 4.38 0.63
CA GLU A 224 -6.62 3.99 1.40
C GLU A 224 -5.54 5.04 1.23
N ILE A 225 -5.02 5.58 2.34
CA ILE A 225 -3.73 6.27 2.32
C ILE A 225 -2.66 5.18 2.22
N ARG A 226 -1.72 5.28 1.27
CA ARG A 226 -0.61 4.33 1.13
C ARG A 226 0.74 5.01 1.19
N GLU A 227 1.67 4.36 1.88
CA GLU A 227 3.07 4.76 1.90
C GLU A 227 3.71 4.44 0.54
N LYS A 228 4.57 5.33 0.05
CA LYS A 228 5.25 5.19 -1.24
C LYS A 228 6.56 4.41 -1.06
N VAL A 229 6.50 3.08 -1.18
CA VAL A 229 7.68 2.18 -1.01
C VAL A 229 8.83 2.46 -1.97
N ASN A 230 8.54 3.04 -3.13
CA ASN A 230 9.53 3.37 -4.16
C ASN A 230 9.98 4.84 -4.10
N ASP A 231 9.91 5.43 -2.91
CA ASP A 231 10.35 6.78 -2.62
C ASP A 231 11.63 6.73 -1.76
N PRO A 232 12.67 7.54 -2.02
CA PRO A 232 13.90 7.52 -1.25
C PRO A 232 13.70 7.78 0.25
N ASP A 233 12.66 8.53 0.63
CA ASP A 233 12.38 8.74 2.05
C ASP A 233 12.04 7.43 2.77
N TYR A 234 11.41 6.48 2.06
CA TYR A 234 11.13 5.14 2.61
C TYR A 234 12.44 4.42 2.93
N THR A 235 13.37 4.36 1.98
CA THR A 235 14.64 3.66 2.17
C THR A 235 15.53 4.37 3.18
N LYS A 236 15.50 5.71 3.19
CA LYS A 236 16.22 6.52 4.18
C LYS A 236 15.73 6.24 5.58
N TYR A 237 14.42 6.29 5.81
CA TYR A 237 13.87 6.11 7.16
C TYR A 237 14.04 4.68 7.69
N TYR A 238 13.71 3.66 6.89
CA TYR A 238 13.72 2.26 7.38
C TYR A 238 15.08 1.56 7.26
N TYR A 239 15.98 2.04 6.39
CA TYR A 239 17.24 1.36 6.08
C TYR A 239 18.47 2.26 6.10
N ASN A 240 18.32 3.56 6.37
CA ASN A 240 19.41 4.52 6.34
C ASN A 240 20.16 4.50 5.00
N GLN A 241 19.40 4.48 3.88
CA GLN A 241 19.92 4.59 2.53
C GLN A 241 19.33 5.84 1.86
N ASP A 242 20.17 6.82 1.57
CA ASP A 242 19.77 8.04 0.86
C ASP A 242 19.50 7.78 -0.64
N GLU A 243 18.93 8.76 -1.33
CA GLU A 243 18.53 8.67 -2.75
C GLU A 243 19.70 8.30 -3.68
N ASP A 244 20.89 8.80 -3.40
CA ASP A 244 22.11 8.53 -4.17
C ASP A 244 22.81 7.21 -3.76
N GLU A 245 22.26 6.52 -2.77
CA GLU A 245 22.78 5.25 -2.22
C GLU A 245 21.89 4.05 -2.51
N ILE A 246 20.91 4.18 -3.41
CA ILE A 246 19.97 3.11 -3.77
C ILE A 246 19.92 2.83 -5.28
N ASP A 247 19.70 1.57 -5.61
CA ASP A 247 19.20 1.18 -6.93
C ASP A 247 17.77 0.65 -6.74
N VAL A 248 16.78 1.31 -7.35
CA VAL A 248 15.37 0.90 -7.26
C VAL A 248 14.87 0.59 -8.67
N LEU A 249 14.54 -0.67 -8.89
CA LEU A 249 14.12 -1.20 -10.17
C LEU A 249 12.68 -1.69 -10.08
N SER A 250 11.96 -1.56 -11.17
CA SER A 250 10.61 -2.07 -11.26
C SER A 250 10.27 -2.42 -12.70
N TYR A 251 9.38 -3.39 -12.92
CA TYR A 251 9.03 -3.87 -14.24
C TYR A 251 7.54 -3.77 -14.46
N TRP A 252 7.11 -2.85 -15.35
CA TRP A 252 5.70 -2.67 -15.75
C TRP A 252 5.61 -2.66 -17.28
N GLY A 253 5.72 -3.85 -17.89
CA GLY A 253 5.85 -4.04 -19.34
C GLY A 253 7.25 -3.73 -19.92
N TRP A 254 8.05 -2.94 -19.21
CA TRP A 254 9.47 -2.70 -19.46
C TRP A 254 10.18 -2.39 -18.14
N LEU A 255 11.52 -2.49 -18.14
CA LEU A 255 12.32 -2.10 -16.99
C LEU A 255 12.25 -0.58 -16.80
N ILE A 256 11.87 -0.18 -15.60
CA ILE A 256 11.90 1.19 -15.12
C ILE A 256 12.96 1.27 -14.03
N VAL A 257 14.02 2.03 -14.30
CA VAL A 257 14.99 2.44 -13.28
C VAL A 257 14.42 3.67 -12.59
N ARG A 258 13.98 3.52 -11.34
CA ARG A 258 13.40 4.63 -10.57
C ARG A 258 14.49 5.49 -9.95
N TYR A 259 15.51 4.82 -9.40
CA TYR A 259 16.70 5.43 -8.81
C TYR A 259 17.93 4.57 -9.12
N GLY A 260 19.10 5.20 -9.22
CA GLY A 260 20.36 4.53 -9.50
C GLY A 260 20.44 3.95 -10.92
N ASN A 261 20.83 2.67 -11.04
CA ASN A 261 20.99 1.96 -12.31
C ASN A 261 20.80 0.43 -12.18
N ALA A 262 20.71 -0.26 -13.32
CA ALA A 262 20.48 -1.70 -13.35
C ALA A 262 21.77 -2.55 -13.46
N ASN A 263 22.97 -1.96 -13.44
CA ASN A 263 24.20 -2.68 -13.77
C ASN A 263 24.50 -3.80 -12.78
N ASP A 264 24.38 -3.54 -11.47
CA ASP A 264 24.66 -4.56 -10.47
C ASP A 264 23.64 -5.71 -10.51
N TRP A 265 22.36 -5.38 -10.72
CA TRP A 265 21.31 -6.38 -10.91
C TRP A 265 21.59 -7.26 -12.14
N ASN A 266 21.92 -6.65 -13.28
CA ASN A 266 22.27 -7.36 -14.51
C ASN A 266 23.50 -8.28 -14.28
N ASN A 267 24.51 -7.79 -13.56
CA ASN A 267 25.68 -8.58 -13.21
C ASN A 267 25.35 -9.74 -12.26
N LEU A 268 24.41 -9.54 -11.32
CA LEU A 268 23.94 -10.60 -10.42
C LEU A 268 23.18 -11.67 -11.20
N TYR A 269 22.20 -11.27 -11.99
CA TYR A 269 21.44 -12.18 -12.85
C TYR A 269 22.38 -13.00 -13.74
N ASN A 270 23.29 -12.34 -14.47
CA ASN A 270 24.25 -13.02 -15.34
C ASN A 270 25.17 -13.97 -14.57
N PHE A 271 25.61 -13.60 -13.37
CA PHE A 271 26.40 -14.48 -12.51
C PHE A 271 25.61 -15.75 -12.13
N ILE A 272 24.37 -15.59 -11.68
CA ILE A 272 23.50 -16.72 -11.28
C ILE A 272 23.26 -17.64 -12.47
N MET A 273 22.92 -17.08 -13.64
CA MET A 273 22.58 -17.89 -14.82
C MET A 273 23.78 -18.53 -15.51
N SER A 274 24.99 -17.99 -15.36
CA SER A 274 26.21 -18.54 -15.97
C SER A 274 26.97 -19.54 -15.09
N ASN A 275 26.56 -19.71 -13.83
CA ASN A 275 27.22 -20.59 -12.87
C ASN A 275 26.27 -21.66 -12.34
N ASN A 276 26.79 -22.85 -12.07
CA ASN A 276 25.99 -23.89 -11.44
C ASN A 276 25.75 -23.55 -9.97
N MET A 277 24.53 -23.16 -9.62
CA MET A 277 24.13 -22.81 -8.25
C MET A 277 24.06 -24.00 -7.29
N ALA A 278 24.03 -25.25 -7.80
CA ALA A 278 24.20 -26.43 -6.94
C ALA A 278 25.58 -26.47 -6.26
N VAL A 279 26.56 -25.71 -6.78
CA VAL A 279 27.88 -25.53 -6.14
C VAL A 279 27.77 -24.47 -5.04
N GLN A 280 28.05 -24.87 -3.79
CA GLN A 280 27.89 -24.01 -2.61
C GLN A 280 28.62 -22.67 -2.70
N ALA A 281 29.83 -22.63 -3.26
CA ALA A 281 30.59 -21.39 -3.39
C ALA A 281 29.87 -20.36 -4.30
N ASN A 282 29.23 -20.83 -5.37
CA ASN A 282 28.47 -19.98 -6.28
C ASN A 282 27.19 -19.48 -5.62
N TYR A 283 26.46 -20.37 -4.95
CA TYR A 283 25.28 -20.02 -4.17
C TYR A 283 25.61 -18.97 -3.10
N ASN A 284 26.67 -19.17 -2.31
CA ASN A 284 27.08 -18.21 -1.27
C ASN A 284 27.44 -16.84 -1.87
N ALA A 285 28.07 -16.80 -3.05
CA ALA A 285 28.37 -15.55 -3.73
C ALA A 285 27.11 -14.82 -4.22
N ALA A 286 26.09 -15.54 -4.68
CA ALA A 286 24.78 -14.96 -5.01
C ALA A 286 24.05 -14.47 -3.74
N ALA A 287 23.97 -15.31 -2.70
CA ALA A 287 23.33 -15.01 -1.41
C ALA A 287 24.01 -13.87 -0.63
N ALA A 288 25.26 -13.52 -0.97
CA ALA A 288 25.92 -12.33 -0.46
C ALA A 288 25.34 -11.03 -1.05
N ARG A 289 24.70 -11.09 -2.22
CA ARG A 289 24.22 -9.93 -2.98
C ARG A 289 22.69 -9.82 -3.02
N ILE A 290 21.97 -10.92 -2.87
CA ILE A 290 20.50 -10.95 -2.79
C ILE A 290 20.05 -11.52 -1.43
N ASP A 291 19.02 -10.93 -0.86
CA ASP A 291 18.35 -11.48 0.32
C ASP A 291 17.55 -12.72 -0.08
N VAL A 292 18.11 -13.89 0.22
CA VAL A 292 17.51 -15.19 -0.06
C VAL A 292 16.13 -15.33 0.61
N MET A 293 15.94 -14.79 1.82
CA MET A 293 14.63 -14.85 2.48
C MET A 293 13.62 -13.96 1.78
N SER A 294 14.05 -12.82 1.23
CA SER A 294 13.18 -11.98 0.42
C SER A 294 12.71 -12.67 -0.85
N VAL A 295 13.60 -13.37 -1.56
CA VAL A 295 13.27 -14.18 -2.75
C VAL A 295 12.23 -15.25 -2.38
N ILE A 296 12.48 -16.00 -1.30
CA ILE A 296 11.63 -17.08 -0.82
C ILE A 296 10.25 -16.55 -0.40
N ASP A 297 10.19 -15.53 0.45
CA ASP A 297 8.92 -14.98 0.94
C ASP A 297 8.12 -14.33 -0.20
N TYR A 298 8.78 -13.69 -1.18
CA TYR A 298 8.11 -13.13 -2.37
C TYR A 298 7.48 -14.21 -3.25
N TYR A 299 8.18 -15.33 -3.46
CA TYR A 299 7.65 -16.47 -4.23
C TYR A 299 6.49 -17.16 -3.49
N ILE A 300 6.70 -17.49 -2.21
CA ILE A 300 5.69 -18.14 -1.37
C ILE A 300 4.43 -17.29 -1.33
N TYR A 301 4.57 -16.00 -1.06
CA TYR A 301 3.39 -15.16 -0.83
C TYR A 301 2.58 -14.94 -2.09
N ASN A 302 3.23 -14.62 -3.23
CA ASN A 302 2.54 -14.44 -4.50
C ASN A 302 1.88 -15.73 -5.00
N THR A 303 2.54 -16.88 -4.85
CA THR A 303 1.91 -18.17 -5.21
C THR A 303 0.78 -18.51 -4.25
N TYR A 304 0.91 -18.27 -2.95
CA TYR A 304 -0.13 -18.55 -1.97
C TYR A 304 -1.40 -17.73 -2.23
N VAL A 305 -1.28 -16.41 -2.44
CA VAL A 305 -2.44 -15.52 -2.70
C VAL A 305 -2.94 -15.61 -4.15
N VAL A 306 -2.22 -16.36 -5.00
CA VAL A 306 -2.46 -16.47 -6.45
C VAL A 306 -2.47 -15.08 -7.08
N ASN A 307 -1.36 -14.34 -6.88
CA ASN A 307 -1.18 -13.06 -7.55
C ASN A 307 -0.92 -13.32 -9.04
N SER A 308 -1.81 -12.83 -9.89
CA SER A 308 -1.74 -13.06 -11.32
C SER A 308 -1.09 -11.91 -12.09
N ASP A 309 -0.39 -11.00 -11.40
CA ASP A 309 0.23 -9.79 -11.98
C ASP A 309 1.69 -9.52 -11.53
N TRP A 310 2.19 -10.26 -10.55
CA TRP A 310 3.45 -9.96 -9.83
C TRP A 310 4.76 -10.09 -10.61
N ILE A 311 4.79 -10.76 -11.78
CA ILE A 311 6.03 -11.06 -12.53
C ILE A 311 6.22 -10.15 -13.75
N THR A 312 5.12 -9.79 -14.41
CA THR A 312 5.15 -9.12 -15.73
C THR A 312 4.77 -7.65 -15.65
N TRP A 313 4.11 -7.21 -14.58
CA TRP A 313 3.74 -5.80 -14.43
C TRP A 313 4.00 -5.22 -13.05
N ASN A 314 3.80 -5.99 -11.98
CA ASN A 314 3.87 -5.45 -10.62
C ASN A 314 5.07 -6.01 -9.85
N THR A 315 6.24 -6.00 -10.50
CA THR A 315 7.50 -6.42 -9.89
C THR A 315 8.34 -5.22 -9.49
N MET A 316 8.82 -5.21 -8.24
CA MET A 316 9.72 -4.19 -7.73
C MET A 316 10.79 -4.82 -6.87
N TRP A 317 12.03 -4.38 -7.06
CA TRP A 317 13.18 -4.83 -6.29
C TRP A 317 14.19 -3.72 -6.17
N TRP A 318 14.93 -3.72 -5.07
CA TRP A 318 15.85 -2.65 -4.76
C TRP A 318 17.03 -3.17 -3.95
N ARG A 319 18.12 -2.39 -3.95
CA ARG A 319 19.24 -2.56 -3.04
C ARG A 319 19.70 -1.20 -2.52
N GLY A 320 20.41 -1.23 -1.41
CA GLY A 320 21.12 -0.08 -0.86
C GLY A 320 22.62 -0.35 -0.81
N PHE A 321 23.43 0.60 -1.26
CA PHE A 321 24.89 0.51 -1.25
C PHE A 321 25.54 1.58 -0.35
N GLY A 322 24.74 2.26 0.47
CA GLY A 322 25.20 3.04 1.61
C GLY A 322 25.74 2.13 2.73
N ASN A 323 26.00 2.72 3.90
CA ASN A 323 26.56 1.99 5.04
C ASN A 323 25.62 2.04 6.28
N PRO A 324 25.09 0.90 6.76
CA PRO A 324 25.30 -0.47 6.26
C PRO A 324 24.58 -0.72 4.94
N GLY A 325 25.13 -1.56 4.06
CA GLY A 325 24.49 -1.88 2.78
C GLY A 325 23.27 -2.80 2.95
N VAL A 326 22.36 -2.74 1.97
CA VAL A 326 21.17 -3.60 1.88
C VAL A 326 21.28 -4.44 0.60
N LYS A 327 21.20 -5.77 0.74
CA LYS A 327 21.19 -6.69 -0.39
C LYS A 327 19.98 -6.44 -1.30
N TRP A 328 20.04 -6.89 -2.55
CA TRP A 328 18.87 -6.93 -3.41
C TRP A 328 17.72 -7.65 -2.70
N LYS A 329 16.55 -7.02 -2.67
CA LYS A 329 15.34 -7.58 -2.09
C LYS A 329 14.10 -7.08 -2.82
N TYR A 330 13.00 -7.80 -2.65
CA TYR A 330 11.73 -7.47 -3.30
C TYR A 330 10.87 -6.54 -2.46
N ALA A 331 10.05 -5.76 -3.16
CA ALA A 331 8.98 -4.96 -2.61
C ALA A 331 7.65 -5.36 -3.26
N MET A 332 6.61 -5.53 -2.44
CA MET A 332 5.24 -5.69 -2.92
C MET A 332 4.78 -4.40 -3.61
N TRP A 333 4.26 -4.56 -4.83
CA TRP A 333 3.66 -3.50 -5.61
C TRP A 333 2.31 -4.02 -6.10
N ASP A 334 1.23 -3.26 -5.89
CA ASP A 334 -0.10 -3.49 -6.46
C ASP A 334 -0.58 -4.95 -6.38
N MET A 335 -0.98 -5.33 -5.18
CA MET A 335 -1.41 -6.67 -4.79
C MET A 335 -2.93 -6.81 -4.77
N ASP A 336 -3.65 -6.02 -5.56
CA ASP A 336 -5.11 -6.10 -5.71
C ASP A 336 -5.55 -7.28 -6.58
N ASN A 337 -4.77 -7.65 -7.60
CA ASN A 337 -5.08 -8.75 -8.52
C ASN A 337 -4.70 -10.14 -7.95
N VAL A 338 -5.40 -10.51 -6.88
CA VAL A 338 -5.21 -11.73 -6.09
C VAL A 338 -6.54 -12.44 -5.87
N TYR A 339 -6.50 -13.73 -5.53
CA TYR A 339 -7.71 -14.52 -5.23
C TYR A 339 -8.78 -14.39 -6.32
N ASN A 340 -8.34 -14.60 -7.57
CA ASN A 340 -9.19 -14.65 -8.75
C ASN A 340 -9.99 -13.36 -9.02
N LEU A 341 -9.33 -12.19 -8.93
CA LEU A 341 -9.96 -10.91 -9.29
C LEU A 341 -10.14 -10.73 -10.80
N GLY A 342 -9.36 -11.40 -11.67
CA GLY A 342 -9.81 -11.65 -13.05
C GLY A 342 -8.74 -11.60 -14.13
N GLU A 343 -7.76 -10.71 -14.06
CA GLU A 343 -6.75 -10.59 -15.10
C GLU A 343 -5.57 -11.54 -14.85
N ASN A 344 -5.11 -12.24 -15.88
CA ASN A 344 -4.02 -13.19 -15.79
C ASN A 344 -2.81 -12.76 -16.61
N PHE A 345 -2.03 -11.84 -16.06
CA PHE A 345 -0.85 -11.30 -16.72
C PHE A 345 0.42 -12.12 -16.49
N ALA A 346 0.48 -12.88 -15.39
CA ALA A 346 1.59 -13.75 -15.04
C ALA A 346 1.56 -15.12 -15.76
N GLY A 347 0.48 -15.42 -16.49
CA GLY A 347 0.39 -16.63 -17.31
C GLY A 347 0.03 -17.91 -16.54
N TRP A 348 -0.66 -17.78 -15.41
CA TRP A 348 -1.14 -18.94 -14.64
C TRP A 348 -2.02 -19.86 -15.50
N PRO A 349 -1.90 -21.19 -15.40
CA PRO A 349 -2.88 -22.11 -15.99
C PRO A 349 -4.29 -21.92 -15.41
N ASN A 350 -4.36 -21.53 -14.14
CA ASN A 350 -5.58 -21.23 -13.40
C ASN A 350 -5.32 -20.10 -12.38
N THR A 351 -6.20 -19.10 -12.29
CA THR A 351 -6.12 -17.99 -11.31
C THR A 351 -7.01 -18.19 -10.08
N GLY A 352 -7.75 -19.31 -10.03
CA GLY A 352 -8.53 -19.71 -8.87
C GLY A 352 -7.68 -20.35 -7.77
N TYR A 353 -8.31 -20.66 -6.65
CA TYR A 353 -7.63 -21.25 -5.48
C TYR A 353 -6.92 -22.59 -5.74
N GLN A 354 -7.28 -23.31 -6.80
CA GLN A 354 -6.64 -24.56 -7.22
C GLN A 354 -5.35 -24.39 -8.02
N ALA A 355 -4.87 -23.15 -8.25
CA ALA A 355 -3.60 -22.91 -8.94
C ALA A 355 -2.44 -23.63 -8.24
N ASP A 356 -1.61 -24.36 -8.97
CA ASP A 356 -0.53 -25.13 -8.36
C ASP A 356 0.66 -24.19 -8.04
N PRO A 357 1.26 -24.20 -6.83
CA PRO A 357 2.39 -23.31 -6.53
C PRO A 357 3.57 -23.39 -7.49
N CYS A 358 3.78 -24.54 -8.16
CA CYS A 358 4.83 -24.73 -9.17
C CYS A 358 4.36 -24.53 -10.61
N ASP A 359 3.11 -24.11 -10.85
CA ASP A 359 2.60 -23.81 -12.20
C ASP A 359 3.47 -22.78 -12.93
N LEU A 360 4.12 -21.89 -12.18
CA LEU A 360 4.97 -20.83 -12.72
C LEU A 360 6.43 -21.28 -12.93
N ASP A 361 6.88 -22.40 -12.36
CA ASP A 361 8.31 -22.78 -12.33
C ASP A 361 8.93 -22.86 -13.73
N ASN A 362 8.15 -23.20 -14.77
CA ASN A 362 8.64 -23.31 -16.14
C ASN A 362 8.20 -22.16 -17.07
N ILE A 363 7.59 -21.12 -16.51
CA ILE A 363 7.17 -19.94 -17.26
C ILE A 363 8.33 -18.93 -17.28
N TYR A 364 8.51 -18.22 -18.39
CA TYR A 364 9.54 -17.18 -18.57
C TYR A 364 11.00 -17.67 -18.47
N GLN A 365 11.30 -18.89 -18.93
CA GLN A 365 12.68 -19.40 -18.98
C GLN A 365 13.59 -18.51 -19.83
N ASN A 366 14.74 -18.14 -19.27
CA ASN A 366 15.75 -17.27 -19.89
C ASN A 366 15.18 -15.89 -20.30
N ALA A 367 14.31 -15.31 -19.47
CA ALA A 367 13.66 -14.03 -19.74
C ALA A 367 14.59 -12.81 -19.59
N GLY A 368 15.86 -13.03 -19.23
CA GLY A 368 16.86 -11.97 -19.06
C GLY A 368 16.69 -11.23 -17.73
N PRO A 369 17.59 -10.30 -17.40
CA PRO A 369 17.63 -9.70 -16.06
C PRO A 369 16.39 -8.89 -15.70
N ASN A 370 15.65 -8.38 -16.68
CA ASN A 370 14.51 -7.49 -16.43
C ASN A 370 13.26 -8.24 -15.94
N MET A 371 13.10 -9.50 -16.33
CA MET A 371 11.88 -10.30 -16.07
C MET A 371 12.20 -11.71 -15.56
N GLY A 372 13.47 -12.14 -15.59
CA GLY A 372 13.96 -13.45 -15.15
C GLY A 372 14.04 -13.62 -13.63
N HIS A 373 13.02 -13.17 -12.91
CA HIS A 373 12.90 -13.40 -11.46
C HIS A 373 12.63 -14.87 -11.14
N LEU A 374 11.84 -15.55 -11.98
CA LEU A 374 11.66 -17.01 -11.91
C LEU A 374 12.94 -17.76 -12.28
N ASP A 375 13.71 -17.26 -13.26
CA ASP A 375 15.01 -17.83 -13.61
C ASP A 375 15.97 -17.81 -12.40
N ILE A 376 16.03 -16.69 -11.67
CA ILE A 376 16.82 -16.57 -10.44
C ILE A 376 16.33 -17.56 -9.39
N PHE A 377 15.02 -17.64 -9.13
CA PHE A 377 14.46 -18.57 -8.16
C PHE A 377 14.83 -20.02 -8.49
N ASN A 378 14.60 -20.45 -9.73
CA ASN A 378 14.89 -21.79 -10.20
C ASN A 378 16.38 -22.14 -10.15
N ALA A 379 17.24 -21.20 -10.54
CA ALA A 379 18.68 -21.38 -10.45
C ALA A 379 19.10 -21.56 -8.99
N LEU A 380 18.64 -20.71 -8.07
CA LEU A 380 18.94 -20.84 -6.64
C LEU A 380 18.40 -22.14 -6.05
N ALA A 381 17.22 -22.60 -6.49
CA ALA A 381 16.60 -23.86 -6.08
C ALA A 381 17.38 -25.12 -6.50
N ALA A 382 18.36 -25.01 -7.39
CA ALA A 382 19.31 -26.09 -7.66
C ALA A 382 20.25 -26.37 -6.47
N ASN A 383 20.41 -25.42 -5.54
CA ASN A 383 21.14 -25.62 -4.30
C ASN A 383 20.26 -26.31 -3.24
N PRO A 384 20.72 -27.41 -2.60
CA PRO A 384 19.92 -28.13 -1.61
C PRO A 384 19.59 -27.28 -0.37
N ASP A 385 20.46 -26.36 0.07
CA ASP A 385 20.19 -25.50 1.23
C ASP A 385 19.06 -24.52 0.91
N PHE A 386 19.07 -23.90 -0.27
CA PHE A 386 17.98 -23.03 -0.72
C PHE A 386 16.67 -23.80 -0.83
N LYS A 387 16.69 -24.97 -1.50
CA LYS A 387 15.48 -25.77 -1.71
C LYS A 387 14.86 -26.20 -0.38
N ASN A 388 15.69 -26.68 0.55
CA ASN A 388 15.24 -27.05 1.90
C ASN A 388 14.69 -25.85 2.66
N LEU A 389 15.35 -24.68 2.58
CA LEU A 389 14.89 -23.46 3.23
C LEU A 389 13.55 -23.00 2.67
N TYR A 390 13.36 -23.00 1.34
CA TYR A 390 12.11 -22.63 0.70
C TYR A 390 10.94 -23.53 1.13
N ILE A 391 11.12 -24.86 1.04
CA ILE A 391 10.10 -25.83 1.43
C ILE A 391 9.76 -25.69 2.91
N THR A 392 10.78 -25.57 3.77
CA THR A 392 10.60 -25.44 5.22
C THR A 392 9.88 -24.13 5.55
N ARG A 393 10.28 -23.03 4.92
CA ARG A 393 9.63 -21.72 5.11
C ARG A 393 8.17 -21.74 4.65
N TYR A 394 7.86 -22.41 3.54
CA TYR A 394 6.47 -22.55 3.08
C TYR A 394 5.65 -23.35 4.11
N ALA A 395 6.16 -24.49 4.57
CA ALA A 395 5.49 -25.30 5.58
C ALA A 395 5.32 -24.55 6.93
N GLU A 396 6.32 -23.78 7.37
CA GLU A 396 6.23 -22.92 8.56
C GLU A 396 5.07 -21.93 8.44
N LEU A 397 4.98 -21.26 7.28
CA LEU A 397 3.95 -20.27 7.03
C LEU A 397 2.57 -20.93 7.00
N LEU A 398 2.40 -22.05 6.29
CA LEU A 398 1.11 -22.77 6.18
C LEU A 398 0.60 -23.29 7.53
N ASN A 399 1.50 -23.80 8.39
CA ASN A 399 1.14 -24.30 9.72
C ASN A 399 1.02 -23.19 10.78
N GLY A 400 1.35 -21.94 10.42
CA GLY A 400 1.29 -20.80 11.33
C GLY A 400 0.49 -19.64 10.73
N PRO A 401 1.15 -18.55 10.33
CA PRO A 401 0.46 -17.34 9.89
C PRO A 401 -0.39 -17.53 8.62
N LEU A 402 -0.01 -18.34 7.64
CA LEU A 402 -0.84 -18.61 6.45
C LEU A 402 -1.90 -19.71 6.68
N SER A 403 -2.11 -20.15 7.93
CA SER A 403 -3.22 -21.03 8.26
C SER A 403 -4.56 -20.33 8.02
N CYS A 404 -5.59 -21.12 7.68
CA CYS A 404 -6.91 -20.61 7.30
C CYS A 404 -7.51 -19.64 8.33
N ASN A 405 -7.45 -20.02 9.61
CA ASN A 405 -8.00 -19.18 10.68
C ASN A 405 -7.27 -17.84 10.76
N LYS A 406 -5.93 -17.84 10.66
CA LYS A 406 -5.13 -16.62 10.85
C LYS A 406 -5.32 -15.62 9.73
N ILE A 407 -5.35 -16.09 8.48
CA ILE A 407 -5.57 -15.21 7.34
C ILE A 407 -7.02 -14.68 7.31
N LEU A 408 -8.01 -15.51 7.66
CA LEU A 408 -9.41 -15.08 7.73
C LEU A 408 -9.65 -14.12 8.90
N GLU A 409 -9.01 -14.31 10.06
CA GLU A 409 -9.01 -13.36 11.18
C GLU A 409 -8.54 -11.97 10.71
N HIS A 410 -7.51 -11.91 9.85
CA HIS A 410 -7.02 -10.65 9.31
C HIS A 410 -7.97 -10.05 8.27
N LEU A 411 -8.50 -10.85 7.35
CA LEU A 411 -9.53 -10.40 6.41
C LEU A 411 -10.73 -9.77 7.15
N ASP A 412 -11.22 -10.47 8.18
CA ASP A 412 -12.36 -10.02 8.98
C ASP A 412 -12.06 -8.70 9.69
N SER A 413 -10.81 -8.49 10.14
CA SER A 413 -10.41 -7.22 10.73
C SER A 413 -10.54 -6.04 9.76
N ILE A 414 -10.15 -6.23 8.48
CA ILE A 414 -10.29 -5.20 7.44
C ILE A 414 -11.76 -4.98 7.07
N ILE A 415 -12.54 -6.06 6.92
CA ILE A 415 -13.98 -5.97 6.63
C ILE A 415 -14.70 -5.16 7.72
N ASN A 416 -14.37 -5.40 8.99
CA ASN A 416 -14.99 -4.70 10.12
C ASN A 416 -14.69 -3.20 10.11
N VAL A 417 -13.49 -2.80 9.68
CA VAL A 417 -13.09 -1.39 9.52
C VAL A 417 -13.86 -0.72 8.38
N LEU A 418 -14.09 -1.41 7.27
CA LEU A 418 -14.75 -0.84 6.09
C LEU A 418 -16.29 -0.84 6.18
N THR A 419 -16.88 -1.87 6.80
CA THR A 419 -18.33 -2.09 6.82
C THR A 419 -19.17 -0.85 7.20
N PRO A 420 -18.81 -0.06 8.23
CA PRO A 420 -19.59 1.13 8.60
C PRO A 420 -19.62 2.22 7.51
N GLU A 421 -18.60 2.28 6.65
CA GLU A 421 -18.42 3.33 5.64
C GLU A 421 -18.97 2.94 4.26
N MET A 422 -19.14 1.64 4.02
CA MET A 422 -19.66 1.13 2.74
C MET A 422 -21.04 1.70 2.34
N PRO A 423 -21.99 1.99 3.25
CA PRO A 423 -23.22 2.68 2.87
C PRO A 423 -22.98 4.01 2.17
N GLY A 424 -22.01 4.82 2.62
CA GLY A 424 -21.64 6.08 1.99
C GLY A 424 -20.97 5.88 0.62
N GLN A 425 -20.04 4.92 0.54
CA GLN A 425 -19.41 4.49 -0.72
C GLN A 425 -20.48 4.09 -1.75
N ILE A 426 -21.43 3.25 -1.36
CA ILE A 426 -22.52 2.77 -2.22
C ILE A 426 -23.48 3.90 -2.61
N ALA A 427 -23.83 4.77 -1.67
CA ALA A 427 -24.73 5.89 -1.95
C ALA A 427 -24.15 6.84 -3.01
N ARG A 428 -22.82 7.01 -3.03
CA ARG A 428 -22.14 7.87 -4.01
C ARG A 428 -21.88 7.16 -5.35
N TRP A 429 -21.34 5.95 -5.30
CA TRP A 429 -20.77 5.29 -6.48
C TRP A 429 -21.66 4.16 -7.05
N GLY A 430 -22.73 3.79 -6.34
CA GLY A 430 -23.67 2.74 -6.73
C GLY A 430 -23.36 1.38 -6.11
N GLY A 431 -24.00 0.33 -6.62
CA GLY A 431 -23.93 -1.01 -6.04
C GLY A 431 -24.94 -1.22 -4.91
N SER A 432 -24.69 -2.21 -4.04
CA SER A 432 -25.54 -2.51 -2.89
C SER A 432 -24.76 -3.22 -1.79
N MET A 433 -25.19 -3.09 -0.53
CA MET A 433 -24.58 -3.80 0.59
C MET A 433 -24.60 -5.32 0.37
N ALA A 434 -25.71 -5.86 -0.18
CA ALA A 434 -25.83 -7.27 -0.50
C ALA A 434 -24.84 -7.71 -1.60
N GLY A 435 -24.64 -6.88 -2.63
CA GLY A 435 -23.67 -7.13 -3.68
C GLY A 435 -22.24 -7.15 -3.14
N TRP A 436 -21.88 -6.17 -2.31
CA TRP A 436 -20.58 -6.14 -1.66
C TRP A 436 -20.36 -7.36 -0.75
N GLN A 437 -21.34 -7.75 0.06
CA GLN A 437 -21.30 -8.95 0.90
C GLN A 437 -21.13 -10.24 0.08
N ASN A 438 -21.79 -10.35 -1.08
CA ASN A 438 -21.59 -11.48 -1.99
C ASN A 438 -20.15 -11.55 -2.53
N ASN A 439 -19.54 -10.39 -2.84
CA ASN A 439 -18.15 -10.33 -3.29
C ASN A 439 -17.18 -10.73 -2.16
N LEU A 440 -17.44 -10.31 -0.91
CA LEU A 440 -16.69 -10.75 0.26
C LEU A 440 -16.79 -12.27 0.47
N ASN A 441 -17.98 -12.85 0.29
CA ASN A 441 -18.16 -14.29 0.37
C ASN A 441 -17.40 -15.03 -0.73
N PHE A 442 -17.34 -14.48 -1.94
CA PHE A 442 -16.50 -15.01 -3.02
C PHE A 442 -15.01 -15.02 -2.61
N LEU A 443 -14.48 -13.89 -2.12
CA LEU A 443 -13.10 -13.80 -1.64
C LEU A 443 -12.82 -14.80 -0.50
N ARG A 444 -13.72 -14.90 0.49
CA ARG A 444 -13.62 -15.87 1.58
C ARG A 444 -13.55 -17.30 1.05
N ASN A 445 -14.36 -17.64 0.05
CA ASN A 445 -14.36 -18.96 -0.58
C ASN A 445 -13.05 -19.24 -1.34
N GLN A 446 -12.44 -18.23 -1.98
CA GLN A 446 -11.11 -18.40 -2.58
C GLN A 446 -10.05 -18.70 -1.52
N ILE A 447 -10.07 -18.00 -0.38
CA ILE A 447 -9.13 -18.26 0.72
C ILE A 447 -9.35 -19.63 1.35
N LEU A 448 -10.60 -20.00 1.65
CA LEU A 448 -10.96 -21.32 2.20
C LEU A 448 -10.56 -22.45 1.25
N GLY A 449 -10.86 -22.30 -0.03
CA GLY A 449 -10.46 -23.25 -1.07
C GLY A 449 -8.94 -23.34 -1.20
N ARG A 450 -8.22 -22.22 -1.03
CA ARG A 450 -6.75 -22.22 -1.06
C ARG A 450 -6.19 -23.04 0.09
N CYS A 451 -6.73 -22.82 1.29
CA CYS A 451 -6.32 -23.53 2.50
C CYS A 451 -6.55 -25.04 2.41
N SER A 452 -7.57 -25.50 1.67
CA SER A 452 -7.87 -26.94 1.55
C SER A 452 -6.96 -27.67 0.55
N VAL A 453 -6.36 -26.97 -0.40
CA VAL A 453 -5.56 -27.60 -1.48
C VAL A 453 -4.05 -27.34 -1.36
N ILE A 454 -3.64 -26.25 -0.72
CA ILE A 454 -2.25 -25.77 -0.79
C ILE A 454 -1.22 -26.75 -0.20
N ASN A 455 -1.55 -27.43 0.90
CA ASN A 455 -0.64 -28.43 1.48
C ASN A 455 -0.36 -29.58 0.52
N GLN A 456 -1.38 -30.04 -0.22
CA GLN A 456 -1.21 -31.09 -1.23
C GLN A 456 -0.42 -30.58 -2.43
N GLY A 457 -0.72 -29.36 -2.91
CA GLY A 457 0.02 -28.76 -4.03
C GLY A 457 1.52 -28.66 -3.74
N ILE A 458 1.91 -28.25 -2.52
CA ILE A 458 3.33 -28.23 -2.13
C ILE A 458 3.95 -29.63 -2.07
N ALA A 459 3.21 -30.62 -1.56
CA ALA A 459 3.68 -32.01 -1.53
C ALA A 459 3.93 -32.55 -2.96
N ASP A 460 3.01 -32.27 -3.88
CA ASP A 460 3.08 -32.69 -5.27
C ASP A 460 4.20 -31.96 -6.04
N CYS A 461 4.38 -30.66 -5.82
CA CYS A 461 5.42 -29.87 -6.51
C CYS A 461 6.85 -30.28 -6.17
N TYR A 462 7.11 -30.64 -4.91
CA TYR A 462 8.48 -30.75 -4.40
C TYR A 462 8.87 -32.14 -3.90
N ASP A 463 8.06 -33.16 -4.24
CA ASP A 463 8.25 -34.57 -3.88
C ASP A 463 8.52 -34.76 -2.38
N VAL A 464 7.84 -33.98 -1.54
CA VAL A 464 7.95 -34.10 -0.09
C VAL A 464 6.85 -34.97 0.47
N THR A 465 7.21 -35.84 1.40
CA THR A 465 6.24 -36.64 2.15
C THR A 465 5.82 -35.85 3.39
N GLY A 466 4.52 -35.77 3.67
CA GLY A 466 3.98 -34.99 4.79
C GLY A 466 2.55 -34.47 4.48
N PRO A 467 1.97 -33.63 5.35
CA PRO A 467 2.52 -33.16 6.63
C PRO A 467 2.70 -34.30 7.63
N TYR A 468 3.71 -34.20 8.50
CA TYR A 468 3.93 -35.14 9.60
C TYR A 468 3.59 -34.47 10.93
N PRO A 469 2.86 -35.14 11.83
CA PRO A 469 2.63 -34.60 13.16
C PRO A 469 3.96 -34.54 13.92
N VAL A 470 4.31 -33.35 14.41
CA VAL A 470 5.50 -33.15 15.24
C VAL A 470 5.06 -32.76 16.64
N VAL A 471 5.42 -33.59 17.62
CA VAL A 471 5.24 -33.29 19.04
C VAL A 471 6.60 -33.05 19.66
N VAL A 472 6.80 -31.85 20.22
CA VAL A 472 8.01 -31.50 20.97
C VAL A 472 7.74 -31.70 22.47
N LEU A 473 8.50 -32.60 23.06
CA LEU A 473 8.52 -32.89 24.50
C LEU A 473 9.84 -32.38 25.09
N VAL A 474 9.79 -31.87 26.32
CA VAL A 474 10.98 -31.53 27.11
C VAL A 474 10.99 -32.33 28.41
N ASP A 475 12.14 -32.91 28.74
CA ASP A 475 12.38 -33.65 29.98
C ASP A 475 13.69 -33.14 30.62
N PRO A 476 13.68 -32.66 31.88
CA PRO A 476 12.53 -32.55 32.78
C PRO A 476 11.47 -31.52 32.32
N PRO A 477 10.17 -31.68 32.69
CA PRO A 477 9.11 -30.75 32.31
C PRO A 477 9.43 -29.30 32.66
N GLY A 478 9.22 -28.38 31.70
CA GLY A 478 9.49 -26.95 31.88
C GLY A 478 10.98 -26.57 31.84
N SER A 479 11.87 -27.49 31.49
CA SER A 479 13.30 -27.20 31.34
C SER A 479 13.67 -26.85 29.90
N GLY A 480 14.65 -25.95 29.76
CA GLY A 480 15.20 -25.55 28.49
C GLY A 480 14.28 -24.64 27.66
N ASN A 481 14.82 -24.19 26.54
CA ASN A 481 14.07 -23.49 25.51
C ASN A 481 14.29 -24.24 24.20
N VAL A 482 13.21 -24.71 23.57
CA VAL A 482 13.28 -25.31 22.25
C VAL A 482 12.90 -24.25 21.22
N LYS A 483 13.83 -24.00 20.30
CA LYS A 483 13.52 -23.33 19.05
C LYS A 483 13.17 -24.40 18.04
N PHE A 484 11.90 -24.50 17.67
CA PHE A 484 11.49 -25.37 16.58
C PHE A 484 11.42 -24.54 15.30
N ILE A 485 12.35 -24.83 14.40
CA ILE A 485 12.62 -24.06 13.20
C ILE A 485 12.93 -22.58 13.53
N ASN A 486 12.01 -21.64 13.28
CA ASN A 486 12.17 -20.22 13.60
C ASN A 486 11.37 -19.75 14.81
N ASN A 487 10.53 -20.60 15.40
CA ASN A 487 9.67 -20.24 16.52
C ASN A 487 10.25 -20.73 17.85
N MET A 488 10.35 -19.81 18.82
CA MET A 488 10.59 -20.18 20.20
C MET A 488 9.30 -20.76 20.79
N LEU A 489 9.35 -22.02 21.22
CA LEU A 489 8.19 -22.69 21.79
C LEU A 489 7.97 -22.23 23.23
N SER A 490 6.75 -21.79 23.51
CA SER A 490 6.37 -21.19 24.80
C SER A 490 5.68 -22.18 25.77
N ALA A 491 5.30 -23.37 25.30
CA ALA A 491 4.65 -24.40 26.10
C ALA A 491 4.99 -25.81 25.57
N TYR A 492 4.97 -26.81 26.46
CA TYR A 492 5.24 -28.21 26.13
C TYR A 492 4.22 -29.14 26.84
N PRO A 493 3.74 -30.24 26.22
CA PRO A 493 4.00 -30.68 24.85
C PRO A 493 3.55 -29.62 23.84
N TRP A 494 4.41 -29.32 22.87
CA TRP A 494 4.04 -28.48 21.73
C TRP A 494 3.67 -29.40 20.58
N ASP A 495 2.51 -29.17 19.98
CA ASP A 495 1.99 -29.98 18.88
C ASP A 495 1.90 -29.10 17.62
N ALA A 496 2.51 -29.59 16.53
CA ALA A 496 2.50 -28.98 15.21
C ALA A 496 1.44 -29.59 14.27
N SER A 497 0.51 -30.40 14.81
CA SER A 497 -0.52 -31.13 14.06
C SER A 497 -1.39 -30.27 13.15
#